data_AF-A0A8T0C014-F1
#
_entry.id   AF-A0A8T0C014-F1
#
_cell.length_a   1.000
_cell.length_b   1.000
_cell.length_c   1.000
_cell.angle_alpha   90.00
_cell.angle_beta   90.00
_cell.angle_gamma   90.00
#
_symmetry.space_group_name_H-M   'P 1'
#
loop_
_entity.id
_entity.type
_entity.pdbx_description
1 polymer ?
#
loop_
_entity_poly.entity_id
_entity_poly.type
_entity_poly.pdbx_seq_one_letter_code
_entity_poly.pdbx_strand_id
1 'polypeptide(L)'
;MDIVRLYMLLFATGYVLSICMALECNWKRQYEYKGKCCQICPLGTFPIQHCTNSSESVCKNCTNMNDHCFCNNNLCEDDTCSKCSPTKKCTPGEKLIRTGLFKFRYICEPCPSQTYNDEERNICKPTME
;
A
#
# COMPACT_ATOMS: atom_id res chain seq x y z
N MET A 1 42.18 22.80 -1.06
CA MET A 1 40.71 22.70 -0.84
C MET A 1 40.38 23.80 0.16
N ASP A 2 39.73 24.89 -0.27
CA ASP A 2 39.46 26.02 0.62
C ASP A 2 38.57 25.61 1.78
N ILE A 3 38.89 26.11 2.98
CA ILE A 3 38.19 25.75 4.22
C ILE A 3 36.69 26.06 4.12
N VAL A 4 36.34 27.13 3.38
CA VAL A 4 34.95 27.51 3.07
C VAL A 4 34.25 26.45 2.23
N ARG A 5 34.92 25.86 1.23
CA ARG A 5 34.35 24.77 0.42
C ARG A 5 34.17 23.50 1.23
N LEU A 6 35.09 23.21 2.16
CA LEU A 6 34.97 22.07 3.06
C LEU A 6 33.76 22.23 4.00
N TYR A 7 33.57 23.41 4.60
CA TYR A 7 32.40 23.69 5.43
C TYR A 7 31.09 23.60 4.63
N MET A 8 31.05 24.18 3.42
CA MET A 8 29.86 24.11 2.56
C MET A 8 29.48 22.67 2.19
N LEU A 9 30.48 21.81 1.91
CA LEU A 9 30.26 20.39 1.63
C LEU A 9 29.73 19.65 2.86
N LEU A 10 30.30 19.88 4.04
CA LEU A 10 29.86 19.24 5.28
C LEU A 10 28.43 19.64 5.67
N PHE A 11 28.08 20.92 5.53
CA PHE A 11 26.72 21.42 5.76
C PHE A 11 25.74 20.80 4.76
N ALA A 12 26.08 20.74 3.47
CA ALA A 12 25.23 20.12 2.46
C ALA A 12 25.02 18.62 2.72
N THR A 13 26.08 17.87 3.05
CA THR A 13 25.96 16.43 3.36
C THR A 13 25.19 16.18 4.66
N GLY A 14 25.39 17.02 5.69
CA GLY A 14 24.64 16.93 6.94
C GLY A 14 23.16 17.22 6.77
N TYR A 15 22.80 18.20 5.93
CA TYR A 15 21.41 18.53 5.63
C TYR A 15 20.71 17.41 4.86
N VAL A 16 21.39 16.80 3.90
CA VAL A 16 20.86 15.66 3.13
C VAL A 16 20.65 14.44 4.03
N LEU A 17 21.61 14.12 4.91
CA LEU A 17 21.47 13.01 5.86
C LEU A 17 20.33 13.22 6.87
N SER A 18 20.06 14.48 7.27
CA SER A 18 18.95 14.83 8.16
C SER A 18 17.57 14.63 7.53
N ILE A 19 17.45 14.79 6.20
CA ILE A 19 16.17 14.62 5.48
C ILE A 19 15.89 13.13 5.21
N CYS A 20 16.92 12.26 5.25
CA CYS A 20 16.79 10.82 5.00
C CYS A 20 16.19 10.02 6.17
N MET A 21 15.86 10.63 7.31
CA MET A 21 15.07 9.95 8.37
C MET A 21 13.57 9.95 8.02
N ALA A 22 13.24 9.63 6.77
CA ALA A 22 11.88 9.43 6.33
C ALA A 22 11.34 8.14 6.99
N LEU A 23 10.11 8.19 7.47
CA LEU A 23 9.45 7.05 8.11
C LEU A 23 9.32 5.89 7.09
N GLU A 24 10.10 4.83 7.23
CA GLU A 24 10.03 3.66 6.34
C GLU A 24 8.90 2.70 6.76
N CYS A 25 7.65 3.06 6.46
CA CYS A 25 6.54 2.12 6.66
C CYS A 25 6.59 0.96 5.67
N ASN A 26 6.28 -0.25 6.15
CA ASN A 26 6.13 -1.40 5.27
C ASN A 26 4.81 -1.27 4.49
N TRP A 27 4.85 -0.63 3.33
CA TRP A 27 3.70 -0.34 2.47
C TRP A 27 2.86 -1.57 2.07
N LYS A 28 3.39 -2.80 2.23
CA LYS A 28 2.63 -4.04 1.99
C LYS A 28 1.66 -4.38 3.12
N ARG A 29 1.91 -3.91 4.34
CA ARG A 29 1.13 -4.24 5.56
C ARG A 29 0.74 -3.02 6.37
N GLN A 30 1.29 -1.86 6.06
CA GLN A 30 1.16 -0.66 6.85
C GLN A 30 0.91 0.56 5.96
N TYR A 31 0.28 1.57 6.54
CA TYR A 31 0.10 2.88 5.95
C TYR A 31 0.57 3.95 6.94
N GLU A 32 1.08 5.06 6.43
CA GLU A 32 1.48 6.18 7.28
C GLU A 32 0.24 7.00 7.68
N TYR A 33 0.11 7.29 8.97
CA TYR A 33 -0.86 8.24 9.49
C TYR A 33 -0.24 9.03 10.64
N LYS A 34 -0.23 10.37 10.52
CA LYS A 34 0.35 11.30 11.50
C LYS A 34 1.80 10.97 11.90
N GLY A 35 2.63 10.60 10.93
CA GLY A 35 4.04 10.26 11.18
C GLY A 35 4.24 8.93 11.94
N LYS A 36 3.25 8.03 11.91
CA LYS A 36 3.35 6.66 12.44
C LYS A 36 2.90 5.65 11.37
N CYS A 37 3.53 4.48 11.36
CA CYS A 37 3.06 3.34 10.57
C CYS A 37 1.91 2.61 11.29
N CYS A 38 0.71 2.67 10.73
CA CYS A 38 -0.45 1.92 11.17
C CYS A 38 -0.60 0.62 10.38
N GLN A 39 -1.05 -0.46 11.01
CA GLN A 39 -1.37 -1.70 10.27
C GLN A 39 -2.63 -1.53 9.42
N ILE A 40 -2.62 -2.10 8.21
CA ILE A 40 -3.81 -2.19 7.37
C ILE A 40 -4.81 -3.19 7.96
N CYS A 41 -6.09 -2.94 7.69
CA CYS A 41 -7.15 -3.88 8.06
C CYS A 41 -7.09 -5.16 7.22
N PRO A 42 -7.47 -6.32 7.81
CA PRO A 42 -7.52 -7.59 7.10
C PRO A 42 -8.55 -7.56 5.96
N LEU A 43 -8.42 -8.51 5.02
CA LEU A 43 -9.31 -8.62 3.87
C LEU A 43 -10.78 -8.70 4.29
N GLY A 44 -11.66 -8.01 3.55
CA GLY A 44 -13.09 -7.94 3.85
C GLY A 44 -13.45 -6.98 4.99
N THR A 45 -12.50 -6.17 5.45
CA THR A 45 -12.71 -5.14 6.47
C THR A 45 -12.06 -3.82 6.08
N PHE A 46 -12.58 -2.71 6.60
CA PHE A 46 -12.05 -1.36 6.34
C PHE A 46 -11.81 -0.61 7.66
N PRO A 47 -10.78 0.25 7.74
CA PRO A 47 -10.51 1.03 8.93
C PRO A 47 -11.60 2.10 9.11
N ILE A 48 -12.33 2.05 10.23
CA ILE A 48 -13.27 3.11 10.65
C ILE A 48 -12.61 4.11 11.58
N GLN A 49 -11.49 3.73 12.19
CA GLN A 49 -10.68 4.59 13.04
C GLN A 49 -9.20 4.29 12.79
N HIS A 50 -8.43 5.34 12.56
CA HIS A 50 -6.98 5.23 12.39
C HIS A 50 -6.28 4.87 13.69
N CYS A 51 -5.08 4.31 13.57
CA CYS A 51 -4.25 4.02 14.72
C CYS A 51 -3.85 5.29 15.48
N THR A 52 -3.66 5.16 16.79
CA THR A 52 -3.10 6.21 17.65
C THR A 52 -1.70 5.83 18.09
N ASN A 53 -1.05 6.65 18.93
CA ASN A 53 0.26 6.30 19.49
C ASN A 53 0.21 4.97 20.26
N SER A 54 -0.92 4.69 20.93
CA SER A 54 -1.06 3.55 21.84
C SER A 54 -2.03 2.46 21.34
N SER A 55 -2.72 2.67 20.22
CA SER A 55 -3.72 1.73 19.70
C SER A 55 -3.59 1.50 18.20
N GLU A 56 -3.91 0.30 17.74
CA GLU A 56 -4.03 -0.03 16.31
C GLU A 56 -5.32 0.54 15.69
N SER A 57 -5.43 0.44 14.36
CA SER A 57 -6.63 0.83 13.62
C SER A 57 -7.83 -0.05 14.01
N VAL A 58 -9.02 0.54 14.14
CA VAL A 58 -10.26 -0.22 14.35
C VAL A 58 -10.86 -0.56 12.99
N CYS A 59 -11.03 -1.86 12.73
CA CYS A 59 -11.54 -2.37 11.47
C CYS A 59 -13.00 -2.79 11.60
N LYS A 60 -13.81 -2.48 10.58
CA LYS A 60 -15.20 -2.91 10.47
C LYS A 60 -15.37 -3.82 9.26
N ASN A 61 -16.21 -4.85 9.41
CA ASN A 61 -16.55 -5.75 8.31
C ASN A 61 -17.32 -5.02 7.20
N CYS A 62 -17.03 -5.40 5.96
CA CYS A 62 -17.88 -5.08 4.82
C CYS A 62 -19.14 -5.95 4.90
N THR A 63 -20.29 -5.37 5.17
CA THR A 63 -21.57 -6.06 5.35
C THR A 63 -22.65 -5.61 4.37
N ASN A 64 -22.59 -4.36 3.91
CA ASN A 64 -23.60 -3.76 3.05
C ASN A 64 -23.01 -3.33 1.71
N MET A 65 -23.88 -3.27 0.69
CA MET A 65 -23.62 -2.51 -0.54
C MET A 65 -23.28 -1.05 -0.25
N ASN A 66 -23.68 -0.56 0.94
CA ASN A 66 -23.39 0.75 1.49
C ASN A 66 -22.23 0.83 2.52
N ASP A 67 -21.30 -0.14 2.53
CA ASP A 67 -20.00 0.00 3.21
C ASP A 67 -18.85 0.38 2.25
N HIS A 68 -17.79 1.07 2.74
CA HIS A 68 -16.59 1.58 2.03
C HIS A 68 -15.87 0.59 1.07
N CYS A 69 -16.35 -0.64 1.00
CA CYS A 69 -15.98 -1.74 0.10
C CYS A 69 -16.81 -1.75 -1.21
N PHE A 70 -17.62 -0.72 -1.43
CA PHE A 70 -18.65 -0.44 -2.46
C PHE A 70 -18.53 -0.91 -3.91
N CYS A 71 -17.39 -1.37 -4.39
CA CYS A 71 -17.37 -2.01 -5.70
C CYS A 71 -17.65 -3.50 -5.52
N ASN A 72 -18.94 -3.88 -5.56
CA ASN A 72 -19.38 -5.27 -5.44
C ASN A 72 -18.67 -6.15 -6.49
N ASN A 73 -17.70 -6.97 -6.06
CA ASN A 73 -16.77 -7.76 -6.91
C ASN A 73 -15.99 -6.97 -7.98
N ASN A 74 -15.87 -5.65 -7.82
CA ASN A 74 -15.22 -4.74 -8.76
C ASN A 74 -14.13 -3.93 -8.05
N LEU A 75 -13.33 -3.21 -8.83
CA LEU A 75 -12.19 -2.42 -8.35
C LEU A 75 -12.52 -0.92 -8.40
N CYS A 76 -12.24 -0.18 -7.32
CA CYS A 76 -12.38 1.28 -7.31
C CYS A 76 -11.33 1.94 -8.21
N GLU A 77 -11.64 3.01 -8.93
CA GLU A 77 -10.60 3.77 -9.68
C GLU A 77 -9.97 4.90 -8.87
N ASP A 78 -10.61 5.26 -7.77
CA ASP A 78 -10.19 6.34 -6.88
C ASP A 78 -10.49 5.99 -5.42
N ASP A 79 -9.91 6.78 -4.53
CA ASP A 79 -10.01 6.65 -3.08
C ASP A 79 -11.43 6.85 -2.54
N THR A 80 -12.24 7.65 -3.26
CA THR A 80 -13.66 7.82 -2.98
C THR A 80 -14.52 6.68 -3.52
N CYS A 81 -13.94 5.77 -4.31
CA CYS A 81 -14.64 4.73 -5.04
C CYS A 81 -15.81 5.26 -5.89
N SER A 82 -15.67 6.46 -6.46
CA SER A 82 -16.71 7.11 -7.27
C SER A 82 -17.03 6.34 -8.55
N LYS A 83 -16.06 5.54 -9.02
CA LYS A 83 -16.18 4.67 -10.19
C LYS A 83 -15.68 3.27 -9.88
N CYS A 84 -16.45 2.29 -10.33
CA CYS A 84 -16.11 0.88 -10.27
C CYS A 84 -15.71 0.38 -11.66
N SER A 85 -14.52 -0.20 -11.74
CA SER A 85 -14.01 -0.92 -12.89
C SER A 85 -14.15 -2.44 -12.67
N PRO A 86 -14.42 -3.23 -13.72
CA PRO A 86 -14.49 -4.68 -13.59
C PRO A 86 -13.18 -5.27 -13.07
N THR A 87 -13.27 -6.28 -12.20
CA THR A 87 -12.07 -6.95 -11.67
C THR A 87 -11.31 -7.62 -12.82
N LYS A 88 -10.13 -7.08 -13.12
CA LYS A 88 -9.20 -7.68 -14.08
C LYS A 88 -8.61 -8.96 -13.49
N LYS A 89 -8.73 -10.09 -14.20
CA LYS A 89 -8.00 -11.31 -13.89
C LYS A 89 -6.62 -11.24 -14.54
N CYS A 90 -5.58 -11.47 -13.75
CA CYS A 90 -4.23 -11.64 -14.26
C CYS A 90 -4.01 -13.11 -14.67
N THR A 91 -3.06 -13.35 -15.56
CA THR A 91 -2.76 -14.73 -15.98
C THR A 91 -2.15 -15.52 -14.82
N PRO A 92 -2.15 -16.86 -14.87
CA PRO A 92 -1.43 -17.67 -13.90
C PRO A 92 0.01 -17.19 -13.72
N GLY A 93 0.45 -17.13 -12.46
CA GLY A 93 1.78 -16.61 -12.12
C GLY A 93 1.90 -15.08 -12.11
N GLU A 94 0.82 -14.32 -12.29
CA GLU A 94 0.78 -12.86 -12.10
C GLU A 94 -0.15 -12.46 -10.95
N LYS A 95 0.11 -11.32 -10.30
CA LYS A 95 -0.75 -10.69 -9.30
C LYS A 95 -1.21 -9.31 -9.74
N LEU A 96 -2.35 -8.89 -9.21
CA LEU A 96 -2.90 -7.56 -9.45
C LEU A 96 -2.32 -6.56 -8.43
N ILE A 97 -1.79 -5.44 -8.90
CA ILE A 97 -1.20 -4.38 -8.08
C ILE A 97 -1.90 -3.04 -8.32
N ARG A 98 -2.20 -2.32 -7.24
CA ARG A 98 -2.69 -0.93 -7.29
C ARG A 98 -1.52 0.04 -7.49
N THR A 99 -1.57 0.82 -8.57
CA THR A 99 -0.60 1.87 -8.91
C THR A 99 -1.27 3.23 -8.85
N GLY A 100 -0.72 4.15 -8.08
CA GLY A 100 -1.28 5.49 -7.84
C GLY A 100 -1.81 5.64 -6.41
N LEU A 101 -1.89 6.91 -5.97
CA LEU A 101 -2.23 7.26 -4.58
C LEU A 101 -3.71 7.66 -4.43
N PHE A 102 -4.17 8.61 -5.23
CA PHE A 102 -5.55 9.16 -5.16
C PHE A 102 -6.42 8.68 -6.31
N LYS A 103 -5.92 8.85 -7.55
CA LYS A 103 -6.40 8.11 -8.72
C LYS A 103 -5.47 6.95 -8.93
N PHE A 104 -6.02 5.75 -8.99
CA PHE A 104 -5.23 4.55 -9.11
C PHE A 104 -5.78 3.60 -10.16
N ARG A 105 -4.85 2.82 -10.71
CA ARG A 105 -5.14 1.78 -11.68
C ARG A 105 -4.59 0.46 -11.20
N TYR A 106 -5.12 -0.62 -11.76
CA TYR A 106 -4.65 -1.96 -11.46
C TYR A 106 -3.85 -2.53 -12.62
N ILE A 107 -2.66 -3.03 -12.32
CA ILE A 107 -1.75 -3.66 -13.29
C ILE A 107 -1.46 -5.09 -12.86
N CYS A 108 -1.19 -5.97 -13.82
CA CYS A 108 -0.73 -7.33 -13.55
C CYS A 108 0.79 -7.35 -13.56
N GLU A 109 1.39 -7.91 -12.51
CA GLU A 109 2.83 -8.11 -12.41
C GLU A 109 3.15 -9.56 -12.07
N PRO A 110 4.31 -10.09 -12.50
CA PRO A 110 4.73 -11.44 -12.18
C PRO A 110 4.82 -11.68 -10.66
N CYS A 111 4.48 -12.91 -10.26
CA CYS A 111 4.73 -13.38 -8.92
C CYS A 111 6.24 -13.47 -8.65
N PRO A 112 6.72 -13.03 -7.48
CA PRO A 112 8.11 -13.24 -7.08
C PRO A 112 8.41 -14.74 -6.93
N SER A 113 9.68 -15.11 -7.06
CA SER A 113 10.17 -16.50 -6.96
C SER A 113 9.60 -17.20 -5.72
N GLN A 114 9.19 -18.48 -5.87
CA GLN A 114 8.54 -19.31 -4.84
C GLN A 114 7.11 -18.91 -4.47
N THR A 115 6.46 -18.07 -5.29
CA THR A 115 5.03 -17.77 -5.15
C THR A 115 4.31 -17.94 -6.48
N TYR A 116 3.05 -18.35 -6.45
CA TYR A 116 2.23 -18.63 -7.63
C TYR A 116 0.78 -18.19 -7.42
N ASN A 117 0.11 -17.77 -8.50
CA ASN A 117 -1.30 -17.41 -8.50
C ASN A 117 -2.08 -18.36 -9.41
N ASP A 118 -3.00 -19.13 -8.83
CA ASP A 118 -3.87 -20.11 -9.51
C ASP A 118 -5.14 -19.46 -10.11
N GLU A 119 -5.06 -18.21 -10.57
CA GLU A 119 -6.16 -17.40 -11.16
C GLU A 119 -7.31 -16.97 -10.22
N GLU A 120 -7.48 -17.63 -9.08
CA GLU A 120 -8.70 -17.49 -8.26
C GLU A 120 -8.78 -16.16 -7.49
N ARG A 121 -7.64 -15.54 -7.15
CA ARG A 121 -7.62 -14.37 -6.25
C ARG A 121 -6.71 -13.22 -6.68
N ASN A 122 -6.06 -13.30 -7.85
CA ASN A 122 -5.07 -12.30 -8.29
C ASN A 122 -3.94 -12.04 -7.26
N ILE A 123 -3.66 -13.03 -6.41
CA ILE A 123 -2.71 -12.93 -5.28
C ILE A 123 -1.75 -14.12 -5.41
N CYS A 124 -0.45 -13.84 -5.31
CA CYS A 124 0.54 -14.91 -5.24
C CYS A 124 0.49 -15.58 -3.87
N LYS A 125 0.25 -16.88 -3.85
CA LYS A 125 0.37 -17.75 -2.68
C LYS A 125 1.76 -18.39 -2.69
N PRO A 126 2.34 -18.74 -1.53
CA PRO A 126 3.54 -19.58 -1.51
C PRO A 126 3.23 -20.90 -2.21
N THR A 127 4.10 -21.34 -3.12
CA THR A 127 4.11 -22.74 -3.56
C THR A 127 4.48 -23.56 -2.33
N MET A 128 3.50 -24.24 -1.71
CA MET A 128 3.80 -25.23 -0.68
C MET A 128 4.60 -26.33 -1.36
N GLU A 129 5.84 -26.51 -0.90
CA GLU A 129 6.70 -27.65 -1.25
C GLU A 129 6.19 -28.91 -0.54
#